data_AF-A0A926W0F9-F1
#
_entry.id   AF-A0A926W0F9-F1
#
_cell.length_a   1.000
_cell.length_b   1.000
_cell.length_c   1.000
_cell.angle_alpha   90.00
_cell.angle_beta   90.00
_cell.angle_gamma   90.00
#
_symmetry.space_group_name_H-M   'P 1'
#
loop_
_entity.id
_entity.type
_entity.pdbx_description
1 polymer ?
#
loop_
_entity_poly.entity_id
_entity_poly.type
_entity_poly.pdbx_seq_one_letter_code
_entity_poly.pdbx_strand_id
1 'polypeptide(L)'
;MIEPNRFVVTRHQLNQQITSKKNSFNIVQISDLHLKQFNNRAQHIAEQVNKLNPNIVLFTGDSIDQVEQLDGFDRFLSLLDKQTAKYAIMGNWE
;
A
#
# COMPACT_ATOMS: atom_id res chain seq x y z
N MET A 1 5.65 -17.23 -16.94
CA MET A 1 6.24 -15.95 -17.36
C MET A 1 5.81 -14.91 -16.34
N ILE A 2 6.71 -14.48 -15.46
CA ILE A 2 6.42 -13.51 -14.39
C ILE A 2 6.68 -12.13 -14.99
N GLU A 3 5.67 -11.27 -15.05
CA GLU A 3 5.84 -9.89 -15.51
C GLU A 3 6.39 -9.02 -14.37
N PRO A 4 7.64 -8.53 -14.45
CA PRO A 4 8.14 -7.57 -13.48
C PRO A 4 7.32 -6.27 -13.59
N ASN A 5 6.89 -5.73 -12.45
CA ASN A 5 6.11 -4.47 -12.29
C ASN A 5 4.59 -4.55 -12.53
N ARG A 6 3.97 -5.74 -12.48
CA ARG A 6 2.51 -5.86 -12.57
C ARG A 6 1.82 -5.29 -11.31
N PHE A 7 1.10 -4.18 -11.46
CA PHE A 7 0.20 -3.65 -10.43
C PHE A 7 -1.19 -4.27 -10.61
N VAL A 8 -1.64 -5.07 -9.64
CA VAL A 8 -2.97 -5.71 -9.66
C VAL A 8 -3.76 -5.19 -8.48
N VAL A 9 -4.95 -4.62 -8.76
CA VAL A 9 -5.91 -4.27 -7.71
C VAL A 9 -6.96 -5.37 -7.64
N THR A 10 -6.91 -6.17 -6.59
CA THR A 10 -7.96 -7.13 -6.27
C THR A 10 -8.97 -6.49 -5.32
N ARG A 11 -10.26 -6.53 -5.67
CA ARG A 11 -11.33 -6.02 -4.79
C ARG A 11 -12.09 -7.18 -4.18
N HIS A 12 -12.15 -7.23 -2.86
CA HIS A 12 -12.98 -8.15 -2.11
C HIS A 12 -14.11 -7.37 -1.43
N GLN A 13 -15.36 -7.69 -1.77
CA GLN A 13 -16.54 -7.13 -1.12
C GLN A 13 -17.09 -8.15 -0.11
N LEU A 14 -17.01 -7.83 1.17
CA LEU A 14 -17.62 -8.62 2.24
C LEU A 14 -19.03 -8.09 2.49
N ASN A 15 -20.05 -8.77 1.94
CA ASN A 15 -21.45 -8.43 2.17
C ASN A 15 -21.90 -9.03 3.52
N GLN A 16 -21.79 -8.26 4.59
CA GLN A 16 -22.49 -8.60 5.83
C GLN A 16 -23.98 -8.25 5.69
N GLN A 17 -24.88 -9.20 5.92
CA GLN A 17 -26.30 -8.92 6.18
C GLN A 17 -26.44 -8.21 7.52
N ILE A 18 -25.98 -6.96 7.62
CA ILE A 18 -26.18 -6.11 8.81
C ILE A 18 -26.62 -4.74 8.31
N THR A 19 -27.93 -4.55 8.38
CA THR A 19 -28.69 -3.32 8.59
C THR A 19 -27.97 -1.97 8.39
N SER A 20 -28.56 -1.16 7.51
CA SER A 20 -28.55 0.30 7.51
C SER A 20 -27.19 1.01 7.52
N LYS A 21 -26.79 1.49 6.32
CA LYS A 21 -25.94 2.67 6.11
C LYS A 21 -24.70 2.73 7.00
N LYS A 22 -23.93 1.64 7.05
CA LYS A 22 -22.59 1.66 7.63
C LYS A 22 -21.63 2.22 6.58
N ASN A 23 -20.89 3.28 6.93
CA ASN A 23 -19.83 3.85 6.08
C ASN A 23 -18.96 2.71 5.52
N SER A 24 -18.84 2.65 4.20
CA SER A 24 -17.93 1.72 3.52
C SER A 24 -16.52 1.90 4.07
N PHE A 25 -15.93 0.84 4.60
CA PHE A 25 -14.57 0.86 5.12
C PHE A 25 -13.62 0.27 4.07
N ASN A 26 -12.72 1.09 3.54
CA ASN A 26 -11.79 0.73 2.47
C ASN A 26 -10.40 0.48 3.04
N ILE A 27 -9.84 -0.69 2.74
CA ILE A 27 -8.47 -1.07 3.10
C ILE A 27 -7.69 -1.33 1.81
N VAL A 28 -6.49 -0.79 1.74
CA VAL A 28 -5.53 -1.10 0.67
C VAL A 28 -4.36 -1.85 1.29
N GLN A 29 -4.02 -3.00 0.71
CA GLN A 29 -2.84 -3.76 1.09
C GLN A 29 -1.80 -3.65 -0.03
N ILE A 30 -0.57 -3.35 0.34
CA ILE A 30 0.60 -3.34 -0.53
C ILE A 30 1.55 -4.40 0.01
N SER A 31 1.85 -5.42 -0.81
CA SER A 31 2.83 -6.44 -0.47
C SER A 31 4.06 -6.38 -1.36
N ASP A 32 5.19 -6.84 -0.83
CA ASP A 32 6.45 -7.03 -1.56
C ASP A 32 6.84 -5.78 -2.36
N LEU A 33 6.78 -4.62 -1.68
CA LEU A 33 7.03 -3.34 -2.34
C LEU A 33 8.45 -3.28 -2.89
N HIS A 34 9.44 -3.89 -2.20
CA HIS A 34 10.87 -3.92 -2.56
C HIS A 34 11.35 -2.57 -3.11
N LEU A 35 11.11 -1.51 -2.33
CA LEU A 35 11.41 -0.14 -2.77
C LEU A 35 12.88 0.18 -2.58
N LYS A 36 13.71 -0.17 -3.56
CA LYS A 36 15.15 0.14 -3.52
C LYS A 36 15.47 1.63 -3.56
N GLN A 37 14.71 2.37 -4.37
CA GLN A 37 14.81 3.82 -4.50
C GLN A 37 13.47 4.37 -4.97
N PHE A 38 13.19 5.62 -4.63
CA PHE A 38 12.00 6.29 -5.13
C PHE A 38 12.04 6.42 -6.66
N ASN A 39 10.99 5.95 -7.34
CA ASN A 39 10.93 5.90 -8.80
C ASN A 39 9.49 6.09 -9.32
N ASN A 40 9.32 6.10 -10.65
CA ASN A 40 8.02 6.30 -11.29
C ASN A 40 6.99 5.22 -10.90
N ARG A 41 7.41 3.99 -10.60
CA ARG A 41 6.52 2.92 -10.10
C ARG A 41 5.97 3.29 -8.72
N ALA A 42 6.84 3.73 -7.81
CA ALA A 42 6.46 4.16 -6.46
C ALA A 42 5.48 5.36 -6.51
N GLN A 43 5.77 6.35 -7.36
CA GLN A 43 4.86 7.48 -7.58
C GLN A 43 3.49 7.01 -8.10
N HIS A 44 3.49 6.15 -9.12
CA HIS A 44 2.24 5.62 -9.68
C HIS A 44 1.42 4.85 -8.65
N ILE A 45 2.06 4.00 -7.83
CA ILE A 45 1.40 3.28 -6.75
C ILE A 45 0.76 4.28 -5.77
N ALA A 46 1.50 5.29 -5.30
CA ALA A 46 0.96 6.28 -4.38
C ALA A 46 -0.26 7.02 -4.96
N GLU A 47 -0.21 7.40 -6.23
CA GLU A 47 -1.35 8.02 -6.93
C GLU A 47 -2.58 7.09 -6.99
N GLN A 48 -2.38 5.80 -7.27
CA GLN A 48 -3.49 4.83 -7.28
C GLN A 48 -4.07 4.62 -5.88
N VAL A 49 -3.22 4.51 -4.86
CA VAL A 49 -3.63 4.36 -3.46
C VAL A 49 -4.49 5.55 -3.04
N ASN A 50 -4.06 6.78 -3.33
CA ASN A 50 -4.82 7.98 -2.98
C ASN A 50 -6.18 8.04 -3.72
N LYS A 51 -6.23 7.63 -4.99
CA LYS A 51 -7.49 7.57 -5.76
C LYS A 51 -8.51 6.57 -5.18
N LEU A 52 -8.04 5.55 -4.47
CA LEU A 52 -8.91 4.58 -3.79
C LEU A 52 -9.53 5.13 -2.49
N ASN A 53 -9.06 6.28 -2.01
CA ASN A 53 -9.50 6.93 -0.76
C ASN A 53 -9.64 5.92 0.42
N PRO A 54 -8.57 5.20 0.78
CA PRO A 54 -8.62 4.19 1.81
C PRO A 54 -8.71 4.80 3.21
N ASN A 55 -9.35 4.08 4.13
CA ASN A 55 -9.25 4.37 5.56
C ASN A 55 -7.93 3.88 6.14
N ILE A 56 -7.42 2.75 5.64
CA ILE A 56 -6.17 2.14 6.07
C ILE A 56 -5.36 1.67 4.86
N VAL A 57 -4.04 1.93 4.90
CA VAL A 57 -3.03 1.28 4.05
C VAL A 57 -2.20 0.34 4.92
N LEU A 58 -2.13 -0.92 4.49
CA LEU A 58 -1.34 -1.98 5.13
C LEU A 58 -0.14 -2.32 4.23
N PHE A 59 1.05 -2.25 4.78
CA PHE A 59 2.28 -2.76 4.18
C PHE A 59 2.59 -4.13 4.78
N THR A 60 2.66 -5.15 3.93
CA THR A 60 2.85 -6.55 4.37
C THR A 60 3.98 -7.20 3.59
N GLY A 61 4.96 -7.81 4.26
CA GLY A 61 6.13 -8.40 3.59
C GLY A 61 7.27 -7.39 3.43
N ASP A 62 8.22 -7.70 2.55
CA ASP A 62 9.50 -6.96 2.44
C ASP A 62 9.28 -5.60 1.73
N SER A 63 9.01 -4.57 2.53
CA SER A 63 8.72 -3.22 2.01
C SER A 63 10.00 -2.49 1.60
N ILE A 64 11.08 -2.72 2.35
CA ILE A 64 12.45 -2.29 2.07
C ILE A 64 13.38 -3.52 2.16
N ASP A 65 14.45 -3.53 1.37
CA ASP A 65 15.46 -4.61 1.42
C ASP A 65 16.65 -4.25 2.32
N GLN A 66 16.92 -2.96 2.51
CA GLN A 66 18.09 -2.44 3.24
C GLN A 66 17.78 -1.09 3.90
N VAL A 67 18.47 -0.76 4.99
CA VAL A 67 18.29 0.49 5.77
C VAL A 67 18.55 1.73 4.92
N GLU A 68 19.47 1.66 3.95
CA GLU A 68 19.81 2.77 3.05
C GLU A 68 18.64 3.16 2.12
N GLN A 69 17.59 2.34 2.05
CA GLN A 69 16.40 2.55 1.22
C GLN A 69 15.30 3.31 1.96
N LEU A 70 15.49 3.61 3.25
CA LEU A 70 14.54 4.34 4.09
C LEU A 70 14.18 5.71 3.50
N ASP A 71 15.14 6.45 2.94
CA ASP A 71 14.87 7.75 2.30
C ASP A 71 13.86 7.63 1.14
N GLY A 72 13.97 6.55 0.37
CA GLY A 72 13.05 6.25 -0.72
C GLY A 72 11.65 5.90 -0.21
N PHE A 73 11.58 5.15 0.88
CA PHE A 73 10.34 4.76 1.53
C PHE A 73 9.65 5.93 2.23
N ASP A 74 10.39 6.77 2.94
CA ASP A 74 9.89 8.01 3.54
C ASP A 74 9.32 8.95 2.47
N ARG A 75 10.02 9.09 1.34
CA ARG A 75 9.50 9.85 0.20
C ARG A 75 8.20 9.25 -0.33
N PHE A 76 8.12 7.92 -0.46
CA PHE A 76 6.89 7.26 -0.88
C PHE A 76 5.74 7.47 0.12
N LEU A 77 5.97 7.31 1.41
CA LEU A 77 4.99 7.54 2.46
C LEU A 77 4.49 8.99 2.48
N SER A 78 5.37 9.95 2.16
CA SER A 78 5.03 11.37 2.08
C SER A 78 4.01 11.71 0.99
N LEU A 79 3.88 10.86 -0.03
CA LEU A 79 2.92 11.03 -1.12
C LEU A 79 1.53 10.47 -0.80
N LEU A 80 1.42 9.60 0.21
CA LEU A 80 0.13 9.06 0.65
C LEU A 80 -0.62 10.11 1.47
N ASP A 81 -1.96 10.10 1.38
CA ASP A 81 -2.79 11.00 2.18
C ASP A 81 -2.43 10.89 3.68
N LYS A 82 -2.17 12.04 4.31
CA LYS A 82 -1.77 12.14 5.72
C LYS A 82 -2.86 11.65 6.67
N GLN A 83 -4.13 11.72 6.26
CA GLN A 83 -5.28 11.29 7.06
C GLN A 83 -5.49 9.77 7.03
N THR A 84 -4.94 9.08 6.02
CA THR A 84 -5.00 7.63 5.92
C THR A 84 -4.09 7.00 6.98
N ALA A 85 -4.63 6.09 7.79
CA ALA A 85 -3.83 5.33 8.73
C ALA A 85 -2.92 4.34 7.98
N LYS A 86 -1.67 4.23 8.41
CA LYS A 86 -0.63 3.43 7.75
C LYS A 86 -0.06 2.46 8.77
N TYR A 87 -0.05 1.17 8.46
CA TYR A 87 0.54 0.14 9.31
C TYR A 87 1.48 -0.72 8.47
N ALA A 88 2.61 -1.10 9.05
CA ALA A 88 3.55 -2.01 8.44
C ALA A 88 3.75 -3.23 9.35
N ILE A 89 3.86 -4.40 8.74
CA ILE A 89 4.32 -5.63 9.40
C ILE A 89 5.62 -6.00 8.72
N MET A 90 6.69 -6.09 9.53
CA MET A 90 8.03 -6.43 9.03
C MET A 90 8.00 -7.82 8.38
N GLY A 91 8.65 -7.90 7.22
CA GLY A 91 8.85 -9.15 6.50
C GLY A 91 9.94 -10.02 7.12
N ASN A 92 10.42 -11.00 6.36
CA ASN A 92 11.44 -11.94 6.84
C ASN A 92 12.87 -11.41 6.59
N TRP A 93 13.02 -10.34 5.81
CA TRP A 93 14.30 -9.75 5.38
C TRP A 93 14.51 -8.30 5.83
N GLU A 94 14.02 -7.92 7.00
CA GLU A 94 14.27 -6.61 7.61
C GLU A 94 15.22 -6.69 8.82
#